data_AF-X1UCF7-F1
#
_entry.id   AF-X1UCF7-F1
#
_cell.length_a   1.000
_cell.length_b   1.000
_cell.length_c   1.000
_cell.angle_alpha   90.00
_cell.angle_beta   90.00
_cell.angle_gamma   90.00
#
_symmetry.space_group_name_H-M   'P 1'
#
loop_
_entity.id
_entity.type
_entity.pdbx_description
1 polymer ?
#
loop_
_entity_poly.entity_id
_entity_poly.type
_entity_poly.pdbx_seq_one_letter_code
_entity_poly.pdbx_strand_id
1 'polypeptide(L)'
;MDLIVNFTPTGMIPTKEMTPHVPESVNEIVEDVHEAWEIGISMVHLHARDERTGEPTYKVEVYRDSIEGIRKFSKDLVVCVSLSGRTFQEFEKRAEPLQLDGDLKPDMGSLTLSSVNFNRMASMSSPSMIQSLAREMKRRGVLAELEA
;
A
#
# COMPACT_ATOMS: atom_id res chain seq x y z
N MET A 1 4.56 -17.19 15.23
CA MET A 1 3.24 -16.56 15.02
C MET A 1 2.47 -17.52 14.14
N ASP A 2 1.40 -18.13 14.65
CA ASP A 2 0.65 -19.18 13.91
C ASP A 2 -0.53 -18.60 13.11
N LEU A 3 -0.81 -17.30 13.27
CA LEU A 3 -1.85 -16.56 12.57
C LEU A 3 -1.25 -15.30 11.95
N ILE A 4 -1.52 -15.08 10.66
CA ILE A 4 -1.19 -13.85 9.94
C ILE A 4 -2.42 -12.95 9.95
N VAL A 5 -2.27 -11.74 10.47
CA VAL A 5 -3.30 -10.70 10.44
C VAL A 5 -2.75 -9.54 9.62
N ASN A 6 -3.38 -9.27 8.48
CA ASN A 6 -3.08 -8.14 7.61
C ASN A 6 -4.06 -6.99 7.89
N PHE A 7 -3.54 -5.85 8.35
CA PHE A 7 -4.32 -4.66 8.64
C PHE A 7 -4.27 -3.66 7.50
N THR A 8 -5.44 -3.13 7.11
CA THR A 8 -5.60 -2.27 5.93
C THR A 8 -6.29 -0.95 6.34
N PRO A 9 -5.56 0.01 6.97
CA PRO A 9 -6.16 1.11 7.72
C PRO A 9 -6.97 2.10 6.86
N THR A 10 -6.52 2.38 5.63
CA THR A 10 -7.04 3.51 4.83
C THR A 10 -7.86 3.07 3.62
N GLY A 11 -7.26 2.30 2.71
CA GLY A 11 -7.86 1.99 1.41
C GLY A 11 -8.04 3.21 0.49
N MET A 12 -8.69 3.00 -0.66
CA MET A 12 -8.92 4.07 -1.66
C MET A 12 -10.33 4.69 -1.65
N ILE A 13 -11.26 4.12 -0.88
CA ILE A 13 -12.69 4.43 -1.00
C ILE A 13 -13.29 5.14 0.21
N PRO A 14 -13.05 4.69 1.45
CA PRO A 14 -13.51 5.45 2.61
C PRO A 14 -12.90 6.86 2.57
N THR A 15 -13.68 7.85 3.00
CA THR A 15 -13.22 9.25 3.15
C THR A 15 -13.65 9.77 4.52
N LYS A 16 -13.01 10.84 5.01
CA LYS A 16 -13.42 11.52 6.25
C LYS A 16 -14.87 12.03 6.24
N GLU A 17 -15.44 12.31 5.06
CA GLU A 17 -16.86 12.65 4.91
C GLU A 17 -17.79 11.45 5.20
N MET A 18 -17.36 10.23 4.85
CA MET A 18 -18.12 9.01 5.14
C MET A 18 -18.01 8.61 6.62
N THR A 19 -16.83 8.77 7.21
CA THR A 19 -16.57 8.58 8.64
C THR A 19 -15.31 9.35 9.05
N PRO A 20 -15.29 10.10 10.17
CA PRO A 20 -14.13 10.89 10.57
C PRO A 20 -12.90 10.03 10.94
N HIS A 21 -13.09 8.73 11.10
CA HIS A 21 -12.07 7.76 11.51
C HIS A 21 -11.21 7.23 10.37
N VAL A 22 -11.40 7.68 9.11
CA VAL A 22 -10.48 7.29 8.04
C VAL A 22 -9.13 7.99 8.25
N PRO A 23 -8.02 7.26 8.42
CA PRO A 23 -6.70 7.86 8.48
C PRO A 23 -6.26 8.26 7.08
N GLU A 24 -5.98 9.55 6.87
CA GLU A 24 -5.61 10.10 5.56
C GLU A 24 -4.18 10.66 5.57
N SER A 25 -3.75 11.31 6.66
CA SER A 25 -2.37 11.79 6.79
C SER A 25 -1.40 10.66 7.14
N VAL A 26 -0.11 10.86 6.84
CA VAL A 26 0.94 9.90 7.23
C VAL A 26 0.93 9.63 8.73
N ASN A 27 0.77 10.67 9.55
CA ASN A 27 0.78 10.52 11.00
C ASN A 27 -0.41 9.69 11.51
N GLU A 28 -1.61 9.93 10.99
CA GLU A 28 -2.80 9.13 11.35
C GLU A 28 -2.60 7.66 10.95
N ILE A 29 -2.11 7.40 9.74
CA ILE A 29 -1.87 6.04 9.26
C ILE A 29 -0.82 5.34 10.16
N VAL A 30 0.27 6.01 10.50
CA VAL A 30 1.33 5.45 11.34
C VAL A 30 0.82 5.15 12.75
N GLU A 31 0.00 6.04 13.32
CA GLU A 31 -0.59 5.84 14.65
C GLU A 31 -1.56 4.65 14.66
N ASP A 32 -2.49 4.58 13.70
CA ASP A 32 -3.43 3.45 13.59
C ASP A 32 -2.68 2.11 13.42
N VAL A 33 -1.60 2.10 12.64
CA VAL A 33 -0.75 0.91 12.46
C VAL A 33 0.00 0.56 13.74
N HIS A 34 0.43 1.56 14.51
CA HIS A 34 1.08 1.35 15.80
C HIS A 34 0.11 0.72 16.82
N GLU A 35 -1.09 1.27 16.97
CA GLU A 35 -2.13 0.71 17.83
C GLU A 35 -2.48 -0.73 17.42
N ALA A 36 -2.65 -0.97 16.12
CA ALA A 36 -2.91 -2.31 15.62
C ALA A 36 -1.73 -3.28 15.86
N TRP A 37 -0.49 -2.78 15.77
CA TRP A 37 0.71 -3.57 16.06
C TRP A 37 0.79 -3.97 17.53
N GLU A 38 0.43 -3.08 18.47
CA GLU A 38 0.34 -3.40 19.89
C GLU A 38 -0.70 -4.51 20.18
N ILE A 39 -1.77 -4.57 19.39
CA ILE A 39 -2.80 -5.63 19.47
C ILE A 39 -2.30 -6.96 18.87
N GLY A 40 -1.33 -6.91 17.95
CA GLY A 40 -0.65 -8.09 17.42
C GLY A 40 -0.87 -8.37 15.93
N ILE A 41 -1.04 -7.34 15.09
CA ILE A 41 -0.97 -7.54 13.64
C ILE A 41 0.42 -8.01 13.22
N SER A 42 0.49 -8.83 12.17
CA SER A 42 1.75 -9.32 11.62
C SER A 42 2.14 -8.65 10.30
N MET A 43 1.18 -7.96 9.68
CA MET A 43 1.35 -7.29 8.39
C MET A 43 0.44 -6.06 8.30
N VAL A 44 0.88 -5.06 7.54
CA VAL A 44 0.06 -3.94 7.10
C VAL A 44 0.06 -3.82 5.57
N HIS A 45 -1.11 -3.57 4.99
CA HIS A 45 -1.27 -3.16 3.59
C HIS A 45 -1.56 -1.67 3.54
N LEU A 46 -0.63 -0.91 2.97
CA LEU A 46 -0.68 0.54 2.91
C LEU A 46 -1.24 1.04 1.59
N HIS A 47 -2.23 1.92 1.71
CA HIS A 47 -2.58 2.88 0.68
C HIS A 47 -2.18 4.27 1.17
N ALA A 48 -1.62 5.08 0.29
CA ALA A 48 -1.30 6.47 0.58
C ALA A 48 -2.39 7.44 0.07
N ARG A 49 -2.51 8.58 0.74
CA ARG A 49 -3.39 9.69 0.37
C ARG A 49 -2.56 10.98 0.26
N ASP A 50 -2.97 11.87 -0.62
CA ASP A 50 -2.44 13.24 -0.65
C ASP A 50 -3.06 14.02 0.52
N GLU A 51 -2.24 14.42 1.47
CA GLU A 51 -2.67 15.04 2.73
C GLU A 51 -3.50 16.32 2.54
N ARG A 52 -3.31 17.03 1.43
CA ARG A 52 -4.05 18.27 1.14
C ARG A 52 -5.44 18.02 0.56
N THR A 53 -5.60 16.93 -0.18
CA THR A 53 -6.82 16.67 -0.95
C THR A 53 -7.62 15.48 -0.45
N GLY A 54 -7.01 14.57 0.33
CA GLY A 54 -7.61 13.30 0.73
C GLY A 54 -7.71 12.29 -0.42
N GLU A 55 -7.14 12.59 -1.60
CA GLU A 55 -7.21 11.71 -2.76
C GLU A 55 -6.12 10.62 -2.73
N PRO A 56 -6.36 9.42 -3.27
CA PRO A 56 -5.34 8.38 -3.37
C PRO A 56 -4.08 8.86 -4.13
N THR A 57 -2.89 8.49 -3.64
CA THR A 57 -1.62 8.84 -4.27
C THR A 57 -0.68 7.64 -4.38
N TYR A 58 0.16 7.64 -5.42
CA TYR A 58 1.22 6.65 -5.66
C TYR A 58 2.61 7.15 -5.27
N LYS A 59 2.71 8.43 -4.91
CA LYS A 59 3.96 9.14 -4.69
C LYS A 59 4.84 8.46 -3.66
N VAL A 60 6.08 8.17 -4.05
CA VAL A 60 7.03 7.41 -3.22
C VAL A 60 7.38 8.13 -1.91
N GLU A 61 7.38 9.46 -1.89
CA GLU A 61 7.65 10.25 -0.69
C GLU A 61 6.63 9.99 0.43
N VAL A 62 5.36 9.76 0.08
CA VAL A 62 4.33 9.49 1.10
C VAL A 62 4.52 8.09 1.69
N TYR A 63 4.78 7.10 0.83
CA TYR A 63 5.12 5.74 1.29
C TYR A 63 6.39 5.71 2.12
N ARG A 64 7.41 6.48 1.73
CA ARG A 64 8.68 6.60 2.47
C ARG A 64 8.42 7.04 3.91
N ASP A 65 7.64 8.11 4.06
CA ASP A 65 7.40 8.72 5.36
C ASP A 65 6.52 7.81 6.23
N SER A 66 5.53 7.10 5.65
CA SER A 66 4.76 6.06 6.34
C SER A 66 5.62 4.88 6.79
N ILE A 67 6.48 4.34 5.91
CA ILE A 67 7.37 3.22 6.25
C ILE A 67 8.37 3.65 7.31
N GLU A 68 8.96 4.84 7.20
CA GLU A 68 9.87 5.38 8.21
C GLU A 68 9.17 5.47 9.58
N GLY A 69 7.93 5.97 9.61
CA GLY A 69 7.10 6.00 10.81
C GLY A 69 6.91 4.61 11.44
N ILE A 70 6.51 3.63 10.62
CA ILE A 70 6.30 2.25 11.08
C ILE A 70 7.59 1.61 11.60
N ARG A 71 8.71 1.82 10.91
CA ARG A 71 10.01 1.25 11.29
C ARG A 71 10.58 1.81 12.59
N LYS A 72 10.08 2.95 13.09
CA LYS A 72 10.45 3.49 14.40
C LYS A 72 9.97 2.59 15.55
N PHE A 73 8.81 1.94 15.42
CA PHE A 73 8.28 1.05 16.45
C PHE A 73 8.38 -0.44 16.10
N SER A 74 8.47 -0.80 14.81
CA SER A 74 8.61 -2.21 14.42
C SER A 74 9.42 -2.43 13.14
N LYS A 75 10.56 -3.12 13.27
CA LYS A 75 11.36 -3.59 12.14
C LYS A 75 10.86 -4.93 11.57
N ASP A 76 10.10 -5.68 12.35
CA ASP A 76 9.65 -7.03 12.00
C ASP A 76 8.24 -7.05 11.37
N LEU A 77 7.47 -5.96 11.50
CA LEU A 77 6.14 -5.85 10.89
C LEU A 77 6.27 -5.86 9.37
N VAL A 78 5.60 -6.80 8.68
CA VAL A 78 5.67 -6.87 7.22
C VAL A 78 4.90 -5.72 6.61
N VAL A 79 5.55 -4.93 5.74
CA VAL A 79 4.92 -3.80 5.07
C VAL A 79 4.66 -4.11 3.60
N CYS A 80 3.38 -4.16 3.23
CA CYS A 80 2.91 -4.26 1.85
C CYS A 80 2.48 -2.88 1.35
N VAL A 81 3.02 -2.43 0.21
CA VAL A 81 2.59 -1.18 -0.44
C VAL A 81 1.64 -1.44 -1.59
N SER A 82 0.58 -0.64 -1.72
CA SER A 82 -0.36 -0.79 -2.81
C SER A 82 0.24 -0.37 -4.16
N LEU A 83 0.10 -1.23 -5.19
CA LEU A 83 0.44 -0.93 -6.57
C LEU A 83 -0.82 -0.88 -7.47
N SER A 84 -1.95 -0.50 -6.87
CA SER A 84 -3.29 -0.51 -7.49
C SER A 84 -3.34 0.24 -8.83
N GLY A 85 -4.10 -0.32 -9.78
CA GLY A 85 -4.38 0.26 -11.09
C GLY A 85 -5.66 1.09 -11.18
N ARG A 86 -6.30 1.40 -10.03
CA ARG A 86 -7.65 1.99 -10.02
C ARG A 86 -7.68 3.44 -10.48
N THR A 87 -6.73 4.25 -9.99
CA THR A 87 -6.63 5.68 -10.35
C THR A 87 -5.53 5.94 -11.37
N PHE A 88 -4.44 5.17 -11.32
CA PHE A 88 -3.24 5.35 -12.14
C PHE A 88 -3.00 4.10 -12.97
N GLN A 89 -2.87 4.26 -14.28
CA GLN A 89 -2.67 3.14 -15.20
C GLN A 89 -1.23 3.02 -15.68
N GLU A 90 -0.44 4.07 -15.48
CA GLU A 90 0.95 4.17 -15.90
C GLU A 90 1.82 3.29 -14.99
N PHE A 91 2.71 2.51 -15.62
CA PHE A 91 3.57 1.57 -14.90
C PHE A 91 4.49 2.31 -13.93
N GLU A 92 5.05 3.43 -14.36
CA GLU A 92 6.00 4.24 -13.60
C GLU A 92 5.40 4.70 -12.28
N LYS A 93 4.13 5.13 -12.31
CA LYS A 93 3.38 5.55 -11.13
C LYS A 93 3.09 4.38 -10.21
N ARG A 94 2.60 3.27 -10.77
CA ARG A 94 2.26 2.06 -9.99
C ARG A 94 3.49 1.40 -9.37
N ALA A 95 4.65 1.50 -10.01
CA ALA A 95 5.91 0.92 -9.55
C ALA A 95 6.75 1.86 -8.67
N GLU A 96 6.35 3.13 -8.52
CA GLU A 96 7.09 4.13 -7.77
C GLU A 96 7.32 3.74 -6.30
N PRO A 97 6.32 3.19 -5.57
CA PRO A 97 6.52 2.74 -4.18
C PRO A 97 7.62 1.68 -4.03
N LEU A 98 7.90 0.90 -5.10
CA LEU A 98 8.95 -0.13 -5.10
C LEU A 98 10.37 0.44 -5.19
N GLN A 99 10.52 1.74 -5.46
CA GLN A 99 11.82 2.39 -5.63
C GLN A 99 12.50 2.76 -4.31
N LEU A 100 11.87 2.47 -3.17
CA LEU A 100 12.50 2.60 -1.86
C LEU A 100 13.53 1.49 -1.61
N ASP A 101 14.57 1.82 -0.85
CA ASP A 101 15.74 0.97 -0.59
C ASP A 101 16.11 0.99 0.90
N GLY A 102 17.00 0.07 1.30
CA GLY A 102 17.46 -0.04 2.69
C GLY A 102 16.33 -0.37 3.67
N ASP A 103 16.35 0.26 4.84
CA ASP A 103 15.33 0.09 5.90
C ASP A 103 13.92 0.57 5.47
N LEU A 104 13.84 1.35 4.39
CA LEU A 104 12.59 1.89 3.85
C LEU A 104 12.04 1.06 2.70
N LYS A 105 12.76 0.02 2.26
CA LYS A 105 12.29 -0.89 1.21
C LYS A 105 11.03 -1.62 1.71
N PRO A 106 9.93 -1.65 0.94
CA PRO A 106 8.76 -2.44 1.30
C PRO A 106 9.10 -3.94 1.22
N ASP A 107 8.50 -4.73 2.10
CA ASP A 107 8.66 -6.19 2.08
C ASP A 107 7.84 -6.80 0.95
N MET A 108 6.66 -6.22 0.72
CA MET A 108 5.69 -6.68 -0.26
C MET A 108 5.11 -5.53 -1.08
N GLY A 109 4.55 -5.86 -2.24
CA GLY A 109 3.65 -4.97 -2.96
C GLY A 109 2.41 -5.72 -3.42
N SER A 110 1.30 -5.01 -3.56
CA SER A 110 0.06 -5.63 -4.06
C SER A 110 0.11 -5.85 -5.56
N LEU A 111 -0.39 -7.00 -6.03
CA LEU A 111 -0.40 -7.37 -7.43
C LEU A 111 -1.78 -7.92 -7.82
N THR A 112 -2.64 -7.04 -8.31
CA THR A 112 -3.95 -7.41 -8.84
C THR A 112 -3.80 -8.20 -10.14
N LEU A 113 -4.28 -9.44 -10.16
CA LEU A 113 -4.04 -10.42 -11.24
C LEU A 113 -4.99 -10.33 -12.42
N SER A 114 -5.97 -9.43 -12.37
CA SER A 114 -6.89 -9.18 -13.48
C SER A 114 -7.44 -7.76 -13.44
N SER A 115 -8.06 -7.32 -14.54
CA SER A 115 -8.90 -6.13 -14.50
C SER A 115 -10.22 -6.45 -13.80
N VAL A 116 -10.61 -5.60 -12.85
CA VAL A 116 -11.81 -5.78 -12.03
C VAL A 116 -12.70 -4.57 -12.16
N ASN A 117 -14.01 -4.78 -12.37
CA ASN A 117 -14.99 -3.70 -12.34
C ASN A 117 -15.36 -3.39 -10.89
N PHE A 118 -15.18 -2.13 -10.49
CA PHE A 118 -15.77 -1.57 -9.29
C PHE A 118 -17.04 -0.79 -9.64
N ASN A 119 -17.90 -0.52 -8.65
CA ASN A 119 -19.22 0.10 -8.83
C ASN A 119 -19.27 1.35 -9.74
N ARG A 120 -18.17 2.12 -9.82
CA ARG A 120 -18.09 3.35 -10.62
C ARG A 120 -17.01 3.37 -11.70
N MET A 121 -16.10 2.39 -11.72
CA MET A 121 -14.95 2.40 -12.62
C MET A 121 -14.32 1.01 -12.72
N ALA A 122 -13.65 0.73 -13.84
CA ALA A 122 -12.76 -0.42 -13.93
C ALA A 122 -11.40 -0.09 -13.30
N SER A 123 -10.86 -1.01 -12.50
CA SER A 123 -9.43 -1.05 -12.18
C SER A 123 -8.76 -1.92 -13.23
N MET A 124 -7.88 -1.32 -14.02
CA MET A 124 -7.27 -1.99 -15.17
C MET A 124 -5.91 -2.56 -14.81
N SER A 125 -5.76 -3.87 -14.97
CA SER A 125 -4.49 -4.58 -14.85
C SER A 125 -4.35 -5.52 -16.04
N SER A 126 -3.81 -5.00 -17.14
CA SER A 126 -3.53 -5.81 -18.34
C SER A 126 -2.48 -6.89 -18.01
N PRO A 127 -2.44 -8.02 -18.74
CA PRO A 127 -1.40 -9.02 -18.56
C PRO A 127 0.02 -8.45 -18.66
N SER A 128 0.24 -7.47 -19.55
CA SER A 128 1.54 -6.81 -19.69
C SER A 128 1.90 -5.96 -18.46
N MET A 129 0.94 -5.25 -17.87
CA MET A 129 1.14 -4.50 -16.64
C MET A 129 1.48 -5.42 -15.47
N ILE A 130 0.71 -6.50 -15.28
CA ILE A 130 0.92 -7.49 -14.23
C ILE A 130 2.33 -8.08 -14.33
N GLN A 131 2.73 -8.51 -15.53
CA GLN A 131 4.07 -9.05 -15.75
C GLN A 131 5.18 -8.02 -15.52
N SER A 132 4.96 -6.75 -15.87
CA SER A 132 5.94 -5.69 -15.65
C SER A 132 6.12 -5.39 -14.16
N LEU A 133 5.03 -5.28 -13.39
CA LEU A 133 5.09 -5.12 -11.93
C LEU A 133 5.76 -6.34 -11.28
N ALA A 134 5.37 -7.56 -11.65
CA ALA A 134 6.01 -8.77 -11.12
C ALA A 134 7.51 -8.84 -11.42
N ARG A 135 7.94 -8.41 -12.63
CA ARG A 135 9.36 -8.31 -12.99
C ARG A 135 10.08 -7.27 -12.14
N GLU A 136 9.45 -6.12 -11.89
CA GLU A 136 10.00 -5.06 -11.03
C GLU A 136 10.19 -5.56 -9.60
N MET A 137 9.15 -6.14 -9.01
CA MET A 137 9.18 -6.69 -7.66
C MET A 137 10.28 -7.75 -7.52
N LYS A 138 10.40 -8.66 -8.50
CA LYS A 138 11.49 -9.64 -8.55
C LYS A 138 12.87 -8.98 -8.60
N ARG A 139 13.05 -7.92 -9.39
CA ARG A 139 14.31 -7.17 -9.50
C ARG A 139 14.68 -6.48 -8.19
N ARG A 140 13.69 -5.93 -7.49
CA ARG A 140 13.84 -5.20 -6.22
C ARG A 140 13.89 -6.15 -4.99
N GLY A 141 13.62 -7.43 -5.18
CA GLY A 141 13.52 -8.40 -4.09
C GLY A 141 12.35 -8.10 -3.15
N VAL A 142 11.23 -7.64 -3.71
CA VAL A 142 9.95 -7.39 -3.04
C VAL A 142 9.00 -8.55 -3.38
N LEU A 143 8.29 -9.11 -2.40
CA LEU A 143 7.36 -10.21 -2.63
C LEU A 143 5.98 -9.69 -3.05
N ALA A 144 5.23 -10.51 -3.80
CA ALA A 144 3.91 -10.11 -4.26
C ALA A 144 2.80 -10.61 -3.32
N GLU A 145 1.92 -9.71 -2.92
CA GLU A 145 0.59 -10.05 -2.44
C GLU A 145 -0.34 -10.19 -3.65
N LEU A 146 -0.78 -11.41 -3.94
CA LEU A 146 -1.62 -11.69 -5.11
C LEU A 146 -3.08 -11.37 -4.79
N GLU A 147 -3.64 -10.35 -5.45
CA GLU A 147 -5.04 -9.97 -5.30
C GLU A 147 -5.85 -10.50 -6.50
N ALA A 148 -6.89 -11.30 -6.22
CA ALA A 148 -7.73 -11.95 -7.22
C ALA A 148 -9.20 -11.55 -7.07
#